data_AF-A0A6P4CGC3-F1
#
_entry.id   AF-A0A6P4CGC3-F1
#
_cell.length_a   1.000
_cell.length_b   1.000
_cell.length_c   1.000
_cell.angle_alpha   90.00
_cell.angle_beta   90.00
_cell.angle_gamma   90.00
#
_symmetry.space_group_name_H-M   'P 1'
#
loop_
_entity.id
_entity.type
_entity.pdbx_description
1 polymer ?
#
loop_
_entity_poly.entity_id
_entity_poly.type
_entity_poly.pdbx_seq_one_letter_code
_entity_poly.pdbx_strand_id
1 'polypeptide(L)'
;MAVAALSSFTSPLSSSTVKFRYSFYSNSSFFLKPLHCHCKISPSNPQPHHRHNHREEVVGKKKKPRECKEEKSGKGSVVGPQTAAYKSFGISKKDKESLIFDSKDQQVEPNNIQDSAFLNAVVKVYCTHTAPDYSLPWQKQRQYASTGSAFMIGGRKLITNAHCVEHDTQVKVKRRGDDRKYVAKVLARGVDCDIALLSVESDEFWRDVEPLRLGRLPHLQDSVTVVGYPLGGDTISVTKGVVSRIEVTSYAHGSSDLLGIQIDAAINPGNSGGPAFNDQGECIGVAFQVYRSEEAENIGYVIPSTVVSHFLTDYEKNGRYTGFPCLGVLIQKLENPALRACLKVQSNEGVLVRRVEPTSDANNVLKEGDVIVSFDDVRVGCEGTVPFRSNERIAFHFLISQKFAGDTAELGIIRAGEFMKTKIILNPRVHLVPFHIDGGQPSYLIIAGLVFTPLSEPLIEEECEDNWGLKLLAKARYSLARFKGEQLVILSQVLANEVNIGYEDMGNQQVLKFNGTRIKNIHHLAHLVDSCKDKYLCFEFEDSYVAVLDREAVAAASSSILTDYGIPLERSSDLSKPYVDTPEGDQPSGKEYSDSPVSNYEIGFDGLLWA
;
A
#
# COMPACT_ATOMS: atom_id res chain seq x y z
N MET A 1 -40.59 27.59 55.66
CA MET A 1 -42.00 27.21 55.81
C MET A 1 -42.56 27.00 54.41
N ALA A 2 -42.70 25.73 53.99
CA ALA A 2 -43.99 25.04 53.80
C ALA A 2 -44.72 25.49 52.51
N VAL A 3 -45.24 24.69 51.58
CA VAL A 3 -45.46 23.24 51.41
C VAL A 3 -45.73 23.00 49.90
N ALA A 4 -45.55 21.74 49.48
CA ALA A 4 -45.77 21.13 48.17
C ALA A 4 -47.13 21.34 47.47
N ALA A 5 -47.22 21.07 46.16
CA ALA A 5 -47.92 19.90 45.59
C ALA A 5 -48.03 19.94 44.04
N LEU A 6 -48.09 18.74 43.47
CA LEU A 6 -48.13 18.35 42.05
C LEU A 6 -49.41 18.76 41.29
N SER A 7 -49.32 18.89 39.95
CA SER A 7 -49.83 17.89 38.98
C SER A 7 -50.27 18.48 37.62
N SER A 8 -49.78 17.82 36.56
CA SER A 8 -50.38 17.54 35.23
C SER A 8 -51.19 18.61 34.49
N PHE A 9 -50.68 19.05 33.33
CA PHE A 9 -51.51 19.40 32.18
C PHE A 9 -50.85 19.00 30.85
N THR A 10 -51.68 18.40 30.00
CA THR A 10 -51.42 17.88 28.66
C THR A 10 -51.68 18.93 27.57
N SER A 11 -50.96 18.78 26.44
CA SER A 11 -51.27 19.24 25.06
C SER A 11 -50.86 20.69 24.68
N PRO A 12 -50.79 21.04 23.39
CA PRO A 12 -49.86 20.59 22.35
C PRO A 12 -49.08 21.78 21.72
N LEU A 13 -47.83 21.59 21.29
CA LEU A 13 -47.06 22.68 20.65
C LEU A 13 -47.23 22.68 19.13
N SER A 14 -48.02 23.68 18.71
CA SER A 14 -48.12 24.33 17.41
C SER A 14 -46.80 24.40 16.62
N SER A 15 -46.87 24.03 15.34
CA SER A 15 -45.84 24.28 14.33
C SER A 15 -45.64 25.79 14.10
N SER A 16 -44.42 26.27 14.29
CA SER A 16 -43.98 27.58 13.81
C SER A 16 -42.78 27.39 12.90
N THR A 17 -43.05 27.41 11.59
CA THR A 17 -42.05 27.38 10.51
C THR A 17 -41.32 28.73 10.46
N VAL A 18 -40.04 28.75 10.82
CA VAL A 18 -39.16 29.90 10.59
C VAL A 18 -38.56 29.78 9.19
N LYS A 19 -39.00 30.63 8.27
CA LYS A 19 -38.38 30.80 6.94
C LYS A 19 -37.11 31.62 7.07
N PHE A 20 -35.94 31.01 6.88
CA PHE A 20 -34.71 31.74 6.59
C PHE A 20 -34.60 31.97 5.07
N ARG A 21 -34.61 33.24 4.65
CA ARG A 21 -34.22 33.67 3.31
C ARG A 21 -32.69 33.80 3.27
N TYR A 22 -32.02 33.07 2.38
CA TYR A 22 -30.64 33.34 2.01
C TYR A 22 -30.60 34.06 0.66
N SER A 23 -29.85 35.16 0.64
CA SER A 23 -29.57 35.99 -0.54
C SER A 23 -28.44 35.34 -1.35
N PHE A 24 -28.70 35.07 -2.62
CA PHE A 24 -27.68 34.65 -3.58
C PHE A 24 -26.78 35.84 -3.93
N TYR A 25 -25.47 35.68 -3.73
CA TYR A 25 -24.46 36.41 -4.50
C TYR A 25 -23.78 35.42 -5.44
N SER A 26 -24.10 35.55 -6.72
CA SER A 26 -23.40 34.91 -7.82
C SER A 26 -22.06 35.61 -8.05
N ASN A 27 -20.97 34.86 -8.20
CA ASN A 27 -19.99 35.15 -9.26
C ASN A 27 -19.12 33.95 -9.61
N SER A 28 -19.05 33.75 -10.93
CA SER A 28 -18.02 33.07 -11.75
C SER A 28 -17.77 31.57 -11.56
N SER A 29 -18.50 30.83 -12.38
CA SER A 29 -18.15 29.59 -13.07
C SER A 29 -16.69 29.48 -13.55
N PHE A 30 -16.04 28.36 -13.24
CA PHE A 30 -14.99 27.77 -14.08
C PHE A 30 -15.35 26.32 -14.39
N PHE A 31 -15.45 26.04 -15.68
CA PHE A 31 -15.71 24.73 -16.28
C PHE A 31 -14.51 23.80 -16.07
N LEU A 32 -14.74 22.64 -15.44
CA LEU A 32 -13.86 21.48 -15.56
C LEU A 32 -14.21 20.76 -16.87
N LYS A 33 -13.23 20.69 -17.79
CA LYS A 33 -13.29 19.82 -18.97
C LYS A 33 -12.85 18.41 -18.56
N PRO A 34 -13.60 17.35 -18.89
CA PRO A 34 -13.08 15.99 -18.82
C PRO A 34 -12.07 15.76 -19.95
N LEU A 35 -10.92 15.21 -19.60
CA LEU A 35 -9.91 14.74 -20.55
C LEU A 35 -10.43 13.48 -21.25
N HIS A 36 -10.70 13.59 -22.56
CA HIS A 36 -10.97 12.47 -23.43
C HIS A 36 -9.71 11.60 -23.59
N CYS A 37 -9.75 10.37 -23.08
CA CYS A 37 -8.90 9.28 -23.55
C CYS A 37 -9.37 8.85 -24.95
N HIS A 38 -8.58 9.16 -25.99
CA HIS A 38 -8.78 8.64 -27.34
C HIS A 38 -8.25 7.21 -27.44
N CYS A 39 -9.06 6.22 -27.04
CA CYS A 39 -8.92 4.85 -27.53
C CYS A 39 -9.76 4.72 -28.82
N LYS A 40 -9.09 4.68 -29.98
CA LYS A 40 -9.73 4.27 -31.23
C LYS A 40 -9.98 2.77 -31.20
N ILE A 41 -11.22 2.38 -30.92
CA ILE A 41 -11.73 1.04 -31.22
C ILE A 41 -12.80 1.21 -32.31
N SER A 42 -12.51 0.65 -33.49
CA SER A 42 -13.43 0.60 -34.62
C SER A 42 -14.49 -0.48 -34.37
N PRO A 43 -15.80 -0.21 -34.58
CA PRO A 43 -16.81 -1.26 -34.47
C PRO A 43 -16.90 -2.04 -35.80
N SER A 44 -16.77 -3.37 -35.72
CA SER A 44 -17.10 -4.31 -36.79
C SER A 44 -18.41 -5.02 -36.47
N ASN A 45 -19.38 -4.95 -37.38
CA ASN A 45 -20.52 -5.88 -37.44
C ASN A 45 -21.04 -5.97 -38.91
N PRO A 46 -21.89 -6.95 -39.32
CA PRO A 46 -21.46 -8.09 -40.14
C PRO A 46 -22.23 -8.31 -41.48
N GLN A 47 -21.53 -8.87 -42.48
CA GLN A 47 -21.96 -9.68 -43.66
C GLN A 47 -23.04 -9.13 -44.66
N PRO A 48 -23.30 -9.70 -45.88
CA PRO A 48 -22.74 -10.89 -46.57
C PRO A 48 -22.41 -10.77 -48.11
N HIS A 49 -21.75 -11.82 -48.63
CA HIS A 49 -21.87 -12.48 -49.97
C HIS A 49 -21.55 -11.82 -51.35
N HIS A 50 -20.58 -12.48 -52.02
CA HIS A 50 -20.59 -13.06 -53.39
C HIS A 50 -20.12 -12.31 -54.68
N ARG A 51 -19.11 -12.97 -55.29
CA ARG A 51 -18.93 -13.40 -56.71
C ARG A 51 -18.33 -12.46 -57.77
N HIS A 52 -17.08 -12.80 -58.11
CA HIS A 52 -16.54 -13.26 -59.42
C HIS A 52 -16.58 -12.39 -60.70
N ASN A 53 -15.36 -12.30 -61.27
CA ASN A 53 -14.95 -12.36 -62.70
C ASN A 53 -15.26 -11.14 -63.60
N HIS A 54 -14.43 -10.71 -64.55
CA HIS A 54 -13.29 -11.32 -65.25
C HIS A 54 -12.47 -10.25 -66.03
N ARG A 55 -11.17 -10.54 -66.24
CA ARG A 55 -10.29 -10.22 -67.40
C ARG A 55 -9.93 -8.73 -67.64
N GLU A 56 -8.68 -8.35 -67.93
CA GLU A 56 -7.78 -8.93 -68.94
C GLU A 56 -6.28 -8.58 -68.67
N GLU A 57 -5.43 -9.16 -69.51
CA GLU A 57 -3.98 -9.40 -69.46
C GLU A 57 -3.03 -8.19 -69.30
N VAL A 58 -1.81 -8.41 -68.75
CA VAL A 58 -0.54 -8.50 -69.52
C VAL A 58 0.61 -8.95 -68.58
N VAL A 59 1.45 -9.83 -69.15
CA VAL A 59 2.56 -10.60 -68.59
C VAL A 59 3.89 -9.82 -68.65
N GLY A 60 4.82 -10.06 -67.70
CA GLY A 60 6.27 -10.05 -68.03
C GLY A 60 7.30 -9.43 -67.07
N LYS A 61 7.69 -10.19 -66.02
CA LYS A 61 9.04 -10.39 -65.43
C LYS A 61 10.00 -9.23 -65.00
N LYS A 62 10.19 -9.15 -63.67
CA LYS A 62 11.43 -9.18 -62.82
C LYS A 62 12.78 -8.64 -63.37
N LYS A 63 13.37 -7.62 -62.70
CA LYS A 63 14.45 -7.64 -61.65
C LYS A 63 15.27 -6.30 -61.62
N LYS A 64 15.41 -5.69 -60.42
CA LYS A 64 16.54 -4.93 -59.77
C LYS A 64 17.66 -4.25 -60.63
N PRO A 65 18.45 -3.28 -60.09
CA PRO A 65 18.14 -1.95 -59.50
C PRO A 65 19.11 -0.83 -60.02
N ARG A 66 18.80 0.47 -59.79
CA ARG A 66 19.72 1.61 -59.52
C ARG A 66 19.20 2.95 -60.08
N GLU A 67 19.65 4.00 -59.41
CA GLU A 67 19.98 5.35 -59.90
C GLU A 67 18.98 6.51 -59.83
N CYS A 68 19.58 7.64 -59.46
CA CYS A 68 19.09 9.00 -59.25
C CYS A 68 18.85 9.75 -60.56
N LYS A 69 17.99 10.79 -60.52
CA LYS A 69 18.26 12.22 -60.86
C LYS A 69 16.95 13.02 -61.03
N GLU A 70 16.82 14.13 -60.28
CA GLU A 70 16.79 15.54 -60.74
C GLU A 70 15.44 15.94 -61.37
N GLU A 71 14.80 17.07 -61.05
CA GLU A 71 15.22 18.48 -61.20
C GLU A 71 14.07 19.35 -60.61
N LYS A 72 14.20 20.55 -59.98
CA LYS A 72 14.84 21.81 -60.43
C LYS A 72 15.16 22.78 -59.28
N SER A 73 16.17 23.61 -59.59
CA SER A 73 16.82 24.76 -58.94
C SER A 73 15.95 26.00 -58.73
N GLY A 74 16.33 27.07 -58.00
CA GLY A 74 17.56 27.54 -57.32
C GLY A 74 17.20 28.69 -56.34
N LYS A 75 18.05 29.42 -55.59
CA LYS A 75 19.50 29.74 -55.53
C LYS A 75 19.83 30.21 -54.09
N GLY A 76 21.09 30.04 -53.65
CA GLY A 76 21.69 30.79 -52.52
C GLY A 76 22.79 30.04 -51.75
N SER A 77 24.04 30.11 -52.23
CA SER A 77 25.30 29.55 -51.67
C SER A 77 25.82 30.36 -50.45
N VAL A 78 26.63 29.84 -49.51
CA VAL A 78 28.06 29.42 -49.63
C VAL A 78 28.49 28.56 -48.40
N VAL A 79 29.40 27.60 -48.60
CA VAL A 79 30.05 26.75 -47.57
C VAL A 79 31.58 26.71 -47.77
N GLY A 80 32.34 26.80 -46.67
CA GLY A 80 33.56 26.00 -46.33
C GLY A 80 34.93 26.30 -47.00
N PRO A 81 35.98 25.47 -46.74
CA PRO A 81 36.72 25.37 -45.46
C PRO A 81 38.27 25.17 -45.56
N GLN A 82 38.94 25.20 -44.38
CA GLN A 82 40.23 24.60 -43.91
C GLN A 82 41.63 24.91 -44.52
N THR A 83 42.61 25.21 -43.61
CA THR A 83 44.08 24.85 -43.49
C THR A 83 44.91 26.02 -42.94
N ALA A 84 46.15 25.95 -42.41
CA ALA A 84 47.01 25.02 -41.65
C ALA A 84 48.12 25.91 -41.00
N ALA A 85 49.00 25.33 -40.17
CA ALA A 85 50.00 25.94 -39.26
C ALA A 85 51.11 26.85 -39.87
N TYR A 86 51.89 27.58 -39.01
CA TYR A 86 53.37 27.50 -38.89
C TYR A 86 54.01 28.53 -37.90
N LYS A 87 54.85 27.99 -36.98
CA LYS A 87 56.15 28.38 -36.36
C LYS A 87 56.50 29.75 -35.68
N SER A 88 56.79 29.62 -34.38
CA SER A 88 57.93 30.07 -33.51
C SER A 88 58.79 31.32 -33.81
N PHE A 89 59.03 32.13 -32.75
CA PHE A 89 60.33 32.68 -32.31
C PHE A 89 60.30 32.91 -30.78
N GLY A 90 61.42 32.73 -30.09
CA GLY A 90 61.55 32.86 -28.61
C GLY A 90 62.55 33.94 -28.16
N ILE A 91 62.88 33.88 -26.84
CA ILE A 91 63.93 34.62 -26.07
C ILE A 91 63.45 36.00 -25.55
N SER A 92 63.60 36.48 -24.29
CA SER A 92 64.48 36.19 -23.13
C SER A 92 63.89 36.68 -21.78
N LYS A 93 64.51 36.24 -20.68
CA LYS A 93 64.35 36.60 -19.24
C LYS A 93 64.96 37.95 -18.82
N LYS A 94 64.55 38.42 -17.62
CA LYS A 94 65.26 39.16 -16.52
C LYS A 94 64.49 40.42 -16.06
N ASP A 95 64.34 40.82 -14.79
CA ASP A 95 64.78 40.38 -13.45
C ASP A 95 63.83 41.05 -12.40
N LYS A 96 63.50 40.37 -11.30
CA LYS A 96 63.70 40.81 -9.89
C LYS A 96 62.89 39.99 -8.86
N GLU A 97 63.65 39.17 -8.14
CA GLU A 97 63.66 38.95 -6.68
C GLU A 97 62.38 39.01 -5.83
N SER A 98 62.10 37.82 -5.28
CA SER A 98 61.79 37.48 -3.88
C SER A 98 60.62 38.15 -3.15
N LEU A 99 59.72 37.30 -2.65
CA LEU A 99 59.43 37.17 -1.23
C LEU A 99 58.71 35.83 -1.00
N ILE A 100 59.38 34.92 -0.30
CA ILE A 100 58.81 33.70 0.24
C ILE A 100 57.96 34.11 1.45
N PHE A 101 56.67 33.79 1.44
CA PHE A 101 55.90 33.66 2.67
C PHE A 101 55.19 32.30 2.64
N ASP A 102 55.69 31.42 3.48
CA ASP A 102 55.18 30.09 3.74
C ASP A 102 53.84 30.23 4.49
N SER A 103 52.77 29.70 3.92
CA SER A 103 51.47 29.59 4.58
C SER A 103 50.90 28.24 4.16
N LYS A 104 51.01 27.29 5.08
CA LYS A 104 50.36 25.98 5.02
C LYS A 104 48.85 26.17 4.98
N ASP A 105 48.29 26.28 3.78
CA ASP A 105 46.90 25.90 3.56
C ASP A 105 46.87 24.38 3.38
N GLN A 106 46.43 23.69 4.43
CA GLN A 106 45.84 22.37 4.27
C GLN A 106 44.57 22.55 3.42
N GLN A 107 44.73 22.46 2.10
CA GLN A 107 43.62 22.19 1.20
C GLN A 107 43.06 20.82 1.58
N VAL A 108 41.92 20.85 2.27
CA VAL A 108 41.04 19.68 2.38
C VAL A 108 40.47 19.46 0.98
N GLU A 109 41.11 18.58 0.22
CA GLU A 109 40.58 18.06 -1.05
C GLU A 109 39.16 17.51 -0.80
N PRO A 110 38.15 17.90 -1.59
CA PRO A 110 36.83 17.28 -1.50
C PRO A 110 36.96 15.82 -1.90
N ASN A 111 36.75 14.90 -0.94
CA ASN A 111 36.76 13.46 -1.17
C ASN A 111 35.98 13.12 -2.45
N ASN A 112 36.67 12.52 -3.42
CA ASN A 112 36.11 12.14 -4.72
C ASN A 112 35.06 11.03 -4.53
N ILE A 113 33.79 11.40 -4.37
CA ILE A 113 32.66 10.48 -4.10
C ILE A 113 32.56 9.37 -5.16
N GLN A 114 33.05 9.61 -6.39
CA GLN A 114 33.04 8.63 -7.48
C GLN A 114 33.86 7.36 -7.21
N ASP A 115 34.91 7.44 -6.39
CA ASP A 115 35.82 6.33 -6.05
C ASP A 115 35.47 5.64 -4.72
N SER A 116 34.35 6.01 -4.12
CA SER A 116 34.01 5.54 -2.79
C SER A 116 33.56 4.07 -2.80
N ALA A 117 34.24 3.25 -1.99
CA ALA A 117 34.01 1.80 -1.89
C ALA A 117 32.55 1.45 -1.54
N PHE A 118 31.83 2.33 -0.83
CA PHE A 118 30.43 2.11 -0.44
C PHE A 118 29.47 2.05 -1.65
N LEU A 119 29.79 2.70 -2.78
CA LEU A 119 28.95 2.64 -3.98
C LEU A 119 28.92 1.24 -4.60
N ASN A 120 29.95 0.42 -4.37
CA ASN A 120 30.03 -0.94 -4.91
C ASN A 120 29.10 -1.92 -4.18
N ALA A 121 28.66 -1.56 -2.97
CA ALA A 121 27.69 -2.32 -2.19
C ALA A 121 26.23 -2.08 -2.65
N VAL A 122 26.00 -1.07 -3.50
CA VAL A 122 24.70 -0.77 -4.09
C VAL A 122 24.55 -1.52 -5.41
N VAL A 123 23.41 -2.16 -5.61
CA VAL A 123 23.12 -2.98 -6.78
C VAL A 123 21.78 -2.58 -7.39
N LYS A 124 21.67 -2.77 -8.70
CA LYS A 124 20.41 -2.55 -9.42
C LYS A 124 19.57 -3.81 -9.37
N VAL A 125 18.29 -3.67 -9.03
CA VAL A 125 17.29 -4.76 -9.03
C VAL A 125 16.52 -4.71 -10.34
N TYR A 126 16.31 -5.89 -10.94
CA TYR A 126 15.39 -6.10 -12.05
C TYR A 126 14.36 -7.13 -11.59
N CYS A 127 13.11 -6.73 -11.51
CA CYS A 127 12.02 -7.63 -11.14
C CYS A 127 11.07 -7.79 -12.33
N THR A 128 10.63 -9.03 -12.54
CA THR A 128 9.52 -9.35 -13.44
C THR A 128 8.30 -9.65 -12.57
N HIS A 129 7.25 -8.88 -12.76
CA HIS A 129 6.03 -8.92 -11.96
C HIS A 129 4.93 -9.63 -12.73
N THR A 130 4.21 -10.51 -12.05
CA THR A 130 2.99 -11.12 -12.58
C THR A 130 1.94 -11.17 -11.47
N ALA A 131 1.24 -10.05 -11.29
CA ALA A 131 0.17 -9.90 -10.31
C ALA A 131 -1.02 -10.82 -10.66
N PRO A 132 -1.78 -11.30 -9.67
CA PRO A 132 -3.09 -11.87 -9.93
C PRO A 132 -4.02 -10.79 -10.52
N ASP A 133 -5.00 -11.24 -11.28
CA ASP A 133 -6.17 -10.42 -11.63
C ASP A 133 -7.19 -10.62 -10.51
N TYR A 134 -7.57 -9.57 -9.78
CA TYR A 134 -8.44 -9.71 -8.61
C TYR A 134 -9.92 -9.84 -9.02
N SER A 135 -10.31 -9.24 -10.14
CA SER A 135 -11.65 -9.33 -10.72
C SER A 135 -11.92 -10.73 -11.28
N LEU A 136 -10.91 -11.32 -11.92
CA LEU A 136 -10.90 -12.68 -12.47
C LEU A 136 -9.82 -13.52 -11.78
N PRO A 137 -10.04 -13.95 -10.52
CA PRO A 137 -9.03 -14.51 -9.61
C PRO A 137 -8.36 -15.83 -10.07
N TRP A 138 -8.90 -16.47 -11.12
CA TRP A 138 -8.26 -17.60 -11.81
C TRP A 138 -7.18 -17.19 -12.83
N GLN A 139 -7.08 -15.91 -13.17
CA GLN A 139 -6.13 -15.37 -14.14
C GLN A 139 -4.96 -14.65 -13.46
N LYS A 140 -4.06 -14.15 -14.29
CA LYS A 140 -2.99 -13.24 -13.90
C LYS A 140 -2.96 -12.08 -14.87
N GLN A 141 -2.61 -10.91 -14.36
CA GLN A 141 -2.40 -9.74 -15.18
C GLN A 141 -1.18 -9.91 -16.10
N ARG A 142 -1.09 -9.02 -17.09
CA ARG A 142 0.02 -9.03 -18.05
C ARG A 142 1.35 -8.81 -17.32
N GLN A 143 2.29 -9.71 -17.58
CA GLN A 143 3.65 -9.59 -17.09
C GLN A 143 4.30 -8.27 -17.52
N TYR A 144 4.91 -7.57 -16.58
CA TYR A 144 5.74 -6.39 -16.83
C TYR A 144 7.05 -6.47 -16.04
N ALA A 145 8.02 -5.63 -16.40
CA ALA A 145 9.30 -5.55 -15.71
C ALA A 145 9.50 -4.16 -15.10
N SER A 146 10.07 -4.12 -13.90
CA SER A 146 10.47 -2.90 -13.23
C SER A 146 11.94 -2.97 -12.82
N THR A 147 12.48 -1.81 -12.43
CA THR A 147 13.82 -1.73 -11.85
C THR A 147 13.78 -0.92 -10.56
N GLY A 148 14.58 -1.34 -9.60
CA GLY A 148 14.80 -0.64 -8.33
C GLY A 148 16.25 -0.72 -7.91
N SER A 149 16.52 -0.37 -6.65
CA SER A 149 17.83 -0.43 -6.04
C SER A 149 17.84 -1.38 -4.85
N ALA A 150 19.00 -1.92 -4.52
CA ALA A 150 19.23 -2.71 -3.32
C ALA A 150 20.65 -2.51 -2.82
N PHE A 151 20.95 -2.92 -1.59
CA PHE A 151 22.31 -2.84 -1.06
C PHE A 151 22.67 -3.98 -0.12
N MET A 152 23.97 -4.26 0.00
CA MET A 152 24.53 -5.34 0.81
C MET A 152 24.61 -4.94 2.30
N ILE A 153 24.13 -5.80 3.20
CA ILE A 153 24.11 -5.58 4.67
C ILE A 153 24.87 -6.63 5.49
N GLY A 154 25.67 -7.47 4.82
CA GLY A 154 26.38 -8.59 5.43
C GLY A 154 25.59 -9.90 5.40
N GLY A 155 26.23 -11.00 5.77
CA GLY A 155 25.58 -12.33 5.80
C GLY A 155 25.08 -12.83 4.44
N ARG A 156 25.63 -12.31 3.33
CA ARG A 156 25.17 -12.56 1.95
C ARG A 156 23.69 -12.21 1.72
N LYS A 157 23.25 -11.11 2.34
CA LYS A 157 21.88 -10.57 2.22
C LYS A 157 21.89 -9.20 1.55
N LEU A 158 20.85 -8.92 0.78
CA LEU A 158 20.54 -7.61 0.20
C LEU A 158 19.25 -7.07 0.82
N ILE A 159 19.18 -5.76 1.06
CA ILE A 159 17.95 -5.05 1.38
C ILE A 159 17.46 -4.30 0.15
N THR A 160 16.15 -4.31 -0.06
CA THR A 160 15.43 -3.48 -1.03
C THR A 160 14.03 -3.14 -0.47
N ASN A 161 13.20 -2.44 -1.23
CA ASN A 161 11.80 -2.24 -0.86
C ASN A 161 10.92 -3.45 -1.20
N ALA A 162 9.84 -3.65 -0.46
CA ALA A 162 8.89 -4.73 -0.72
C ALA A 162 8.19 -4.56 -2.08
N HIS A 163 7.80 -3.34 -2.43
CA HIS A 163 7.15 -3.05 -3.72
C HIS A 163 8.08 -3.30 -4.92
N CYS A 164 9.40 -3.18 -4.75
CA CYS A 164 10.37 -3.45 -5.82
C CYS A 164 10.38 -4.93 -6.25
N VAL A 165 9.91 -5.83 -5.39
CA VAL A 165 9.86 -7.29 -5.62
C VAL A 165 8.45 -7.85 -5.39
N GLU A 166 7.43 -7.01 -5.48
CA GLU A 166 6.05 -7.45 -5.32
C GLU A 166 5.60 -8.36 -6.47
N HIS A 167 4.86 -9.43 -6.18
CA HIS A 167 4.39 -10.40 -7.19
C HIS A 167 5.52 -10.91 -8.11
N ASP A 168 6.72 -11.09 -7.55
CA ASP A 168 7.89 -11.47 -8.33
C ASP A 168 7.73 -12.86 -8.97
N THR A 169 8.00 -12.92 -10.26
CA THR A 169 8.20 -14.18 -11.00
C THR A 169 9.69 -14.48 -11.15
N GLN A 170 10.50 -13.43 -11.24
CA GLN A 170 11.95 -13.53 -11.33
C GLN A 170 12.58 -12.23 -10.84
N VAL A 171 13.50 -12.36 -9.89
CA VAL A 171 14.35 -11.25 -9.42
C VAL A 171 15.78 -11.46 -9.90
N LYS A 172 16.38 -10.41 -10.45
CA LYS A 172 17.80 -10.36 -10.81
C LYS A 172 18.45 -9.13 -10.22
N VAL A 173 19.73 -9.22 -9.92
CA VAL A 173 20.53 -8.09 -9.45
C VAL A 173 21.79 -7.92 -10.30
N LYS A 174 22.22 -6.66 -10.48
CA LYS A 174 23.42 -6.29 -11.25
C LYS A 174 24.31 -5.40 -10.37
N ARG A 175 25.58 -5.76 -10.23
CA ARG A 175 26.57 -4.96 -9.50
C ARG A 175 26.98 -3.74 -10.32
N ARG A 176 27.45 -2.69 -9.65
CA ARG A 176 28.15 -1.59 -10.30
C ARG A 176 29.38 -2.12 -11.05
N GLY A 177 29.53 -1.73 -12.31
CA GLY A 177 30.70 -2.08 -13.13
C GLY A 177 30.75 -3.53 -13.63
N ASP A 178 29.72 -4.35 -13.36
CA ASP A 178 29.58 -5.71 -13.89
C ASP A 178 28.38 -5.75 -14.83
N ASP A 179 28.54 -6.29 -16.03
CA ASP A 179 27.44 -6.47 -16.99
C ASP A 179 26.55 -7.68 -16.69
N ARG A 180 27.04 -8.60 -15.86
CA ARG A 180 26.31 -9.81 -15.51
C ARG A 180 25.17 -9.52 -14.54
N LYS A 181 24.02 -10.12 -14.85
CA LYS A 181 22.87 -10.20 -13.95
C LYS A 181 22.90 -11.53 -13.21
N TYR A 182 22.73 -11.48 -11.90
CA TYR A 182 22.67 -12.65 -11.03
C TYR A 182 21.23 -12.86 -10.58
N VAL A 183 20.80 -14.11 -10.48
CA VAL A 183 19.46 -14.44 -9.97
C VAL A 183 19.46 -14.23 -8.46
N ALA A 184 18.44 -13.52 -7.96
CA ALA A 184 18.21 -13.33 -6.54
C ALA A 184 16.90 -14.03 -6.12
N LYS A 185 16.81 -14.42 -4.86
CA LYS A 185 15.60 -14.98 -4.25
C LYS A 185 15.13 -14.10 -3.10
N VAL A 186 13.83 -13.83 -3.03
CA VAL A 186 13.21 -13.14 -1.90
C VAL A 186 13.18 -14.10 -0.70
N LEU A 187 13.82 -13.69 0.40
CA LEU A 187 13.85 -14.45 1.66
C LEU A 187 12.67 -14.06 2.57
N ALA A 188 12.39 -12.76 2.66
CA ALA A 188 11.30 -12.21 3.46
C ALA A 188 10.84 -10.87 2.88
N ARG A 189 9.58 -10.54 3.13
CA ARG A 189 8.95 -9.28 2.72
C ARG A 189 8.08 -8.77 3.87
N GLY A 190 8.37 -7.58 4.34
CA GLY A 190 7.51 -6.81 5.24
C GLY A 190 6.78 -5.76 4.44
N VAL A 191 5.52 -6.04 4.11
CA VAL A 191 4.69 -5.18 3.27
C VAL A 191 4.34 -3.89 4.02
N ASP A 192 4.01 -4.03 5.29
CA ASP A 192 3.70 -2.94 6.23
C ASP A 192 4.84 -1.92 6.39
N CYS A 193 6.10 -2.37 6.39
CA CYS A 193 7.27 -1.51 6.46
C CYS A 193 7.98 -1.29 5.12
N ASP A 194 7.44 -1.79 4.01
CA ASP A 194 8.01 -1.75 2.66
C ASP A 194 9.51 -2.17 2.59
N ILE A 195 9.88 -3.26 3.26
CA ILE A 195 11.24 -3.85 3.20
C ILE A 195 11.18 -5.27 2.65
N ALA A 196 12.13 -5.62 1.79
CA ALA A 196 12.39 -7.00 1.40
C ALA A 196 13.86 -7.39 1.57
N LEU A 197 14.07 -8.65 1.95
CA LEU A 197 15.37 -9.27 2.09
C LEU A 197 15.61 -10.22 0.92
N LEU A 198 16.71 -10.05 0.19
CA LEU A 198 17.08 -10.92 -0.92
C LEU A 198 18.38 -11.69 -0.63
N SER A 199 18.53 -12.83 -1.29
CA SER A 199 19.76 -13.62 -1.32
C SER A 199 20.23 -13.87 -2.74
N VAL A 200 21.53 -14.04 -2.92
CA VAL A 200 22.16 -14.41 -4.20
C VAL A 200 23.10 -15.58 -3.94
N GLU A 201 22.88 -16.69 -4.67
CA GLU A 201 23.63 -17.93 -4.47
C GLU A 201 25.07 -17.83 -4.96
N SER A 202 25.31 -17.14 -6.08
CA SER A 202 26.62 -17.06 -6.73
C SER A 202 27.67 -16.37 -5.85
N ASP A 203 28.76 -17.08 -5.52
CA ASP A 203 29.89 -16.51 -4.76
C ASP A 203 30.59 -15.38 -5.51
N GLU A 204 30.57 -15.40 -6.83
CA GLU A 204 31.18 -14.36 -7.68
C GLU A 204 30.53 -12.99 -7.44
N PHE A 205 29.22 -12.97 -7.17
CA PHE A 205 28.51 -11.75 -6.82
C PHE A 205 29.05 -11.12 -5.52
N TRP A 206 29.50 -11.92 -4.57
CA TRP A 206 29.95 -11.45 -3.25
C TRP A 206 31.45 -11.17 -3.17
N ARG A 207 32.24 -11.42 -4.23
CA ARG A 207 33.68 -11.15 -4.25
C ARG A 207 33.99 -9.66 -4.24
N ASP A 208 34.98 -9.28 -3.43
CA ASP A 208 35.59 -7.94 -3.40
C ASP A 208 34.58 -6.81 -3.14
N VAL A 209 33.56 -7.07 -2.29
CA VAL A 209 32.61 -6.03 -1.83
C VAL A 209 32.50 -6.06 -0.32
N GLU A 210 32.68 -4.89 0.29
CA GLU A 210 32.38 -4.69 1.70
C GLU A 210 30.90 -4.33 1.87
N PRO A 211 30.15 -5.03 2.74
CA PRO A 211 28.77 -4.68 3.02
C PRO A 211 28.67 -3.36 3.78
N LEU A 212 27.53 -2.69 3.63
CA LEU A 212 27.24 -1.46 4.36
C LEU A 212 26.91 -1.75 5.82
N ARG A 213 27.29 -0.82 6.69
CA ARG A 213 26.92 -0.82 8.10
C ARG A 213 25.72 0.09 8.30
N LEU A 214 24.75 -0.38 9.08
CA LEU A 214 23.63 0.45 9.49
C LEU A 214 24.11 1.47 10.54
N GLY A 215 23.86 2.74 10.26
CA GLY A 215 24.13 3.86 11.16
C GLY A 215 22.99 4.09 12.15
N ARG A 216 23.15 5.11 12.99
CA ARG A 216 22.12 5.54 13.95
C ARG A 216 21.08 6.45 13.28
N LEU A 217 19.95 6.63 13.96
CA LEU A 217 18.94 7.59 13.53
C LEU A 217 19.54 9.02 13.52
N PRO A 218 19.47 9.76 12.40
CA PRO A 218 20.11 11.07 12.26
C PRO A 218 19.36 12.17 13.02
N HIS A 219 19.94 13.35 13.12
CA HIS A 219 19.28 14.57 13.61
C HIS A 219 18.79 15.44 12.45
N LEU A 220 17.90 16.39 12.76
CA LEU A 220 17.51 17.40 11.78
C LEU A 220 18.74 18.17 11.31
N GLN A 221 18.76 18.53 10.02
CA GLN A 221 19.87 19.19 9.31
C GLN A 221 21.12 18.32 9.08
N ASP A 222 21.16 17.07 9.54
CA ASP A 222 22.26 16.16 9.18
C ASP A 222 22.27 15.95 7.66
N SER A 223 23.46 15.99 7.08
CA SER A 223 23.69 15.73 5.66
C SER A 223 23.33 14.28 5.32
N VAL A 224 22.59 14.11 4.23
CA VAL A 224 22.18 12.81 3.71
C VAL A 224 22.51 12.68 2.23
N THR A 225 23.04 11.52 1.85
CA THR A 225 23.31 11.17 0.45
C THR A 225 22.54 9.92 0.08
N VAL A 226 21.60 10.01 -0.86
CA VAL A 226 20.85 8.87 -1.39
C VAL A 226 21.53 8.34 -2.65
N VAL A 227 21.73 7.04 -2.70
CA VAL A 227 22.37 6.35 -3.81
C VAL A 227 21.45 5.29 -4.39
N GLY A 228 21.30 5.27 -5.71
CA GLY A 228 20.45 4.29 -6.37
C GLY A 228 20.60 4.28 -7.88
N TYR A 229 19.71 3.57 -8.56
CA TYR A 229 19.67 3.42 -10.01
C TYR A 229 18.36 3.97 -10.56
N PRO A 230 18.35 5.20 -11.12
CA PRO A 230 17.14 5.81 -11.62
C PRO A 230 16.60 5.03 -12.83
N LEU A 231 15.29 5.17 -13.06
CA LEU A 231 14.61 4.52 -14.18
C LEU A 231 15.24 4.92 -15.53
N GLY A 232 15.46 3.94 -16.41
CA GLY A 232 15.98 4.15 -17.77
C GLY A 232 17.51 4.12 -17.94
N GLY A 233 18.30 4.19 -16.87
CA GLY A 233 19.78 4.14 -16.93
C GLY A 233 20.38 2.98 -16.14
N ASP A 234 21.53 2.45 -16.56
CA ASP A 234 22.30 1.41 -15.82
C ASP A 234 23.43 2.01 -14.96
N THR A 235 23.55 3.34 -14.94
CA THR A 235 24.52 4.07 -14.13
C THR A 235 23.95 4.42 -12.78
N ILE A 236 24.78 4.37 -11.76
CA ILE A 236 24.45 4.80 -10.41
C ILE A 236 24.18 6.32 -10.38
N SER A 237 23.20 6.74 -9.59
CA SER A 237 22.87 8.13 -9.32
C SER A 237 23.08 8.43 -7.84
N VAL A 238 23.51 9.65 -7.56
CA VAL A 238 23.77 10.15 -6.22
C VAL A 238 23.03 11.48 -6.08
N THR A 239 22.23 11.61 -5.04
CA THR A 239 21.54 12.85 -4.68
C THR A 239 21.87 13.19 -3.24
N LYS A 240 22.13 14.47 -2.96
CA LYS A 240 22.53 14.95 -1.64
C LYS A 240 21.53 15.99 -1.16
N GLY A 241 21.25 15.95 0.13
CA GLY A 241 20.37 16.89 0.82
C GLY A 241 20.65 16.84 2.31
N VAL A 242 19.66 17.20 3.11
CA VAL A 242 19.66 17.13 4.57
C VAL A 242 18.40 16.43 5.08
N VAL A 243 18.44 16.02 6.34
CA VAL A 243 17.26 15.54 7.06
C VAL A 243 16.36 16.73 7.43
N SER A 244 15.19 16.78 6.81
CA SER A 244 14.21 17.86 6.96
C SER A 244 13.24 17.62 8.11
N ARG A 245 12.84 16.36 8.33
CA ARG A 245 11.90 15.98 9.40
C ARG A 245 12.08 14.53 9.82
N ILE A 246 11.76 14.21 11.06
CA ILE A 246 11.62 12.84 11.55
C ILE A 246 10.26 12.76 12.23
N GLU A 247 9.37 11.93 11.68
CA GLU A 247 7.99 11.82 12.17
C GLU A 247 7.47 10.40 11.96
N VAL A 248 6.34 10.07 12.59
CA VAL A 248 5.60 8.85 12.25
C VAL A 248 4.81 9.15 10.98
N THR A 249 5.01 8.36 9.94
CA THR A 249 4.40 8.52 8.62
C THR A 249 3.64 7.28 8.22
N SER A 250 2.55 7.44 7.48
CA SER A 250 1.85 6.31 6.84
C SER A 250 2.68 5.77 5.69
N TYR A 251 3.03 4.50 5.75
CA TYR A 251 3.73 3.82 4.65
C TYR A 251 2.71 3.48 3.57
N ALA A 252 2.82 4.15 2.41
CA ALA A 252 1.81 4.12 1.34
C ALA A 252 1.41 2.70 0.88
N HIS A 253 2.34 1.75 0.90
CA HIS A 253 2.12 0.36 0.46
C HIS A 253 1.84 -0.61 1.62
N GLY A 254 1.86 -0.13 2.87
CA GLY A 254 1.92 -0.97 4.07
C GLY A 254 0.82 -0.78 5.10
N SER A 255 -0.03 0.24 4.95
CA SER A 255 -1.16 0.54 5.86
C SER A 255 -0.76 0.72 7.34
N SER A 256 0.54 0.91 7.61
CA SER A 256 1.09 1.04 8.96
C SER A 256 1.81 2.37 9.12
N ASP A 257 1.62 2.95 10.30
CA ASP A 257 2.25 4.19 10.72
C ASP A 257 3.56 3.89 11.44
N LEU A 258 4.68 4.07 10.76
CA LEU A 258 6.02 3.80 11.30
C LEU A 258 6.89 5.06 11.26
N LEU A 259 8.00 5.04 11.99
CA LEU A 259 8.97 6.13 11.97
C LEU A 259 9.53 6.30 10.55
N GLY A 260 9.45 7.51 10.00
CA GLY A 260 10.03 7.90 8.73
C GLY A 260 11.00 9.09 8.89
N ILE A 261 12.01 9.15 8.02
CA ILE A 261 12.87 10.32 7.87
C ILE A 261 12.47 11.02 6.56
N GLN A 262 12.12 12.29 6.64
CA GLN A 262 11.93 13.16 5.49
C GLN A 262 13.26 13.85 5.15
N ILE A 263 13.59 13.89 3.86
CA ILE A 263 14.79 14.54 3.33
C ILE A 263 14.41 15.50 2.20
N ASP A 264 15.24 16.50 1.94
CA ASP A 264 15.09 17.42 0.80
C ASP A 264 15.87 16.98 -0.46
N ALA A 265 16.51 15.80 -0.41
CA ALA A 265 17.14 15.20 -1.58
C ALA A 265 16.07 14.58 -2.50
N ALA A 266 16.22 14.81 -3.80
CA ALA A 266 15.30 14.26 -4.79
C ALA A 266 15.38 12.72 -4.84
N ILE A 267 14.25 12.05 -4.59
CA ILE A 267 14.11 10.60 -4.80
C ILE A 267 13.28 10.38 -6.07
N ASN A 268 13.91 9.76 -7.07
CA ASN A 268 13.28 9.40 -8.34
C ASN A 268 12.94 7.91 -8.38
N PRO A 269 11.92 7.51 -9.16
CA PRO A 269 11.64 6.10 -9.43
C PRO A 269 12.91 5.34 -9.86
N GLY A 270 13.15 4.18 -9.25
CA GLY A 270 14.36 3.38 -9.41
C GLY A 270 15.39 3.55 -8.29
N ASN A 271 15.45 4.71 -7.62
CA ASN A 271 16.29 4.88 -6.43
C ASN A 271 15.69 4.20 -5.19
N SER A 272 14.38 3.92 -5.20
CA SER A 272 13.70 3.14 -4.17
C SER A 272 14.42 1.81 -3.92
N GLY A 273 14.64 1.51 -2.65
CA GLY A 273 15.36 0.33 -2.16
C GLY A 273 16.87 0.55 -2.02
N GLY A 274 17.39 1.68 -2.50
CA GLY A 274 18.78 2.09 -2.32
C GLY A 274 19.05 2.66 -0.92
N PRO A 275 20.32 2.74 -0.49
CA PRO A 275 20.67 3.26 0.82
C PRO A 275 20.68 4.80 0.84
N ALA A 276 20.35 5.35 2.01
CA ALA A 276 20.64 6.73 2.39
C ALA A 276 21.82 6.74 3.37
N PHE A 277 22.82 7.57 3.13
CA PHE A 277 24.06 7.64 3.89
C PHE A 277 24.21 8.94 4.70
N ASN A 278 24.83 8.85 5.87
CA ASN A 278 25.41 10.01 6.54
C ASN A 278 26.79 10.38 5.96
N ASP A 279 27.39 11.49 6.40
CA ASP A 279 28.71 11.93 5.95
C ASP A 279 29.85 10.96 6.35
N GLN A 280 29.61 10.05 7.29
CA GLN A 280 30.55 9.01 7.70
C GLN A 280 30.48 7.75 6.82
N GLY A 281 29.56 7.70 5.84
CA GLY A 281 29.36 6.55 4.96
C GLY A 281 28.57 5.40 5.59
N GLU A 282 27.91 5.62 6.72
CA GLU A 282 26.99 4.64 7.33
C GLU A 282 25.60 4.78 6.73
N CYS A 283 24.91 3.66 6.53
CA CYS A 283 23.56 3.63 5.99
C CYS A 283 22.54 3.99 7.09
N ILE A 284 21.92 5.17 7.00
CA ILE A 284 20.90 5.62 7.95
C ILE A 284 19.50 5.10 7.62
N GLY A 285 19.31 4.46 6.46
CA GLY A 285 18.03 3.89 6.07
C GLY A 285 17.91 3.54 4.59
N VAL A 286 16.70 3.13 4.18
CA VAL A 286 16.35 2.76 2.81
C VAL A 286 15.54 3.87 2.17
N ALA A 287 15.98 4.39 1.02
CA ALA A 287 15.20 5.35 0.26
C ALA A 287 13.89 4.72 -0.22
N PHE A 288 12.77 5.40 0.01
CA PHE A 288 11.47 4.98 -0.49
C PHE A 288 10.67 6.19 -0.93
N GLN A 289 9.76 5.98 -1.89
CA GLN A 289 8.92 7.04 -2.41
C GLN A 289 7.51 6.88 -1.83
N VAL A 290 7.03 7.91 -1.13
CA VAL A 290 5.63 8.04 -0.73
C VAL A 290 4.86 8.70 -1.88
N TYR A 291 3.57 8.38 -2.00
CA TYR A 291 2.65 8.94 -2.99
C TYR A 291 2.77 10.47 -3.02
N ARG A 292 3.07 11.03 -4.20
CA ARG A 292 3.27 12.47 -4.38
C ARG A 292 1.91 13.14 -4.52
N SER A 293 1.62 14.15 -3.71
CA SER A 293 0.71 15.21 -4.15
C SER A 293 1.41 16.00 -5.26
N GLU A 294 0.71 16.30 -6.36
CA GLU A 294 1.27 17.10 -7.48
C GLU A 294 1.83 18.46 -7.04
N GLU A 295 1.46 18.93 -5.85
CA GLU A 295 1.84 20.21 -5.24
C GLU A 295 3.16 20.15 -4.42
N ALA A 296 3.74 18.97 -4.17
CA ALA A 296 4.93 18.83 -3.32
C ALA A 296 6.19 18.44 -4.11
N GLU A 297 7.09 19.40 -4.32
CA GLU A 297 8.40 19.18 -4.93
C GLU A 297 9.48 18.91 -3.87
N ASN A 298 10.50 18.12 -4.22
CA ASN A 298 11.70 17.86 -3.40
C ASN A 298 11.45 17.29 -1.99
N ILE A 299 10.43 16.45 -1.82
CA ILE A 299 10.24 15.67 -0.60
C ILE A 299 10.60 14.21 -0.87
N GLY A 300 11.67 13.74 -0.23
CA GLY A 300 12.05 12.33 -0.19
C GLY A 300 11.77 11.72 1.18
N TYR A 301 11.52 10.42 1.22
CA TYR A 301 11.38 9.67 2.46
C TYR A 301 12.41 8.54 2.55
N VAL A 302 12.84 8.24 3.77
CA VAL A 302 13.80 7.20 4.09
C VAL A 302 13.26 6.34 5.24
N ILE A 303 13.21 5.03 5.02
CA ILE A 303 12.88 4.02 6.03
C ILE A 303 14.07 3.95 6.98
N PRO A 304 13.94 4.38 8.24
CA PRO A 304 15.09 4.53 9.12
C PRO A 304 15.74 3.20 9.48
N SER A 305 17.03 3.25 9.83
CA SER A 305 17.78 2.09 10.29
C SER A 305 17.15 1.38 11.49
N THR A 306 16.35 2.07 12.31
CA THR A 306 15.59 1.46 13.42
C THR A 306 14.50 0.51 12.93
N VAL A 307 13.74 0.90 11.90
CA VAL A 307 12.71 0.07 11.26
C VAL A 307 13.36 -1.11 10.54
N VAL A 308 14.46 -0.85 9.82
CA VAL A 308 15.26 -1.91 9.18
C VAL A 308 15.78 -2.92 10.19
N SER A 309 16.31 -2.46 11.32
CA SER A 309 16.85 -3.33 12.38
C SER A 309 15.77 -4.16 13.04
N HIS A 310 14.57 -3.60 13.23
CA HIS A 310 13.40 -4.33 13.73
C HIS A 310 13.03 -5.48 12.77
N PHE A 311 12.85 -5.18 11.49
CA PHE A 311 12.55 -6.18 10.45
C PHE A 311 13.59 -7.31 10.41
N LEU A 312 14.89 -6.97 10.43
CA LEU A 312 15.96 -7.96 10.41
C LEU A 312 15.95 -8.83 11.68
N THR A 313 15.77 -8.22 12.85
CA THR A 313 15.72 -8.94 14.13
C THR A 313 14.52 -9.88 14.21
N ASP A 314 13.37 -9.42 13.71
CA ASP A 314 12.15 -10.22 13.64
C ASP A 314 12.35 -11.46 12.76
N TYR A 315 12.86 -11.26 11.54
CA TYR A 315 13.17 -12.34 10.62
C TYR A 315 14.20 -13.34 11.21
N GLU A 316 15.24 -12.85 11.89
CA GLU A 316 16.27 -13.70 12.48
C GLU A 316 15.75 -14.55 13.64
N LYS A 317 14.84 -13.99 14.46
CA LYS A 317 14.23 -14.73 15.58
C LYS A 317 13.22 -15.78 15.11
N ASN A 318 12.42 -15.44 14.10
CA ASN A 318 11.23 -16.20 13.75
C ASN A 318 11.38 -17.03 12.46
N GLY A 319 12.44 -16.81 11.68
CA GLY A 319 12.64 -17.41 10.35
C GLY A 319 11.65 -16.91 9.29
N ARG A 320 10.80 -15.95 9.65
CA ARG A 320 9.79 -15.29 8.81
C ARG A 320 9.50 -13.93 9.40
N TYR A 321 8.91 -13.05 8.59
CA TYR A 321 8.40 -11.78 9.08
C TYR A 321 7.09 -11.99 9.85
N THR A 322 6.93 -11.29 10.98
CA THR A 322 5.77 -11.34 11.86
C THR A 322 5.00 -10.03 11.96
N GLY A 323 5.55 -8.92 11.47
CA GLY A 323 4.84 -7.63 11.41
C GLY A 323 5.14 -6.69 12.56
N PHE A 324 4.76 -5.42 12.39
CA PHE A 324 4.74 -4.45 13.48
C PHE A 324 3.47 -4.62 14.32
N PRO A 325 3.58 -4.66 15.65
CA PRO A 325 2.41 -4.80 16.49
C PRO A 325 1.64 -3.48 16.61
N CYS A 326 0.36 -3.57 16.96
CA CYS A 326 -0.49 -2.44 17.27
C CYS A 326 -1.16 -2.63 18.65
N LEU A 327 -1.68 -1.54 19.21
CA LEU A 327 -2.45 -1.60 20.46
C LEU A 327 -3.93 -1.99 20.24
N GLY A 328 -4.45 -1.81 19.02
CA GLY A 328 -5.85 -2.12 18.71
C GLY A 328 -6.86 -1.15 19.35
N VAL A 329 -6.55 0.14 19.40
CA VAL A 329 -7.45 1.17 19.95
C VAL A 329 -7.57 2.38 19.04
N LEU A 330 -8.77 2.95 18.97
CA LEU A 330 -9.00 4.28 18.42
C LEU A 330 -8.94 5.29 19.55
N ILE A 331 -8.15 6.36 19.37
CA ILE A 331 -7.92 7.37 20.40
C ILE A 331 -8.49 8.74 20.03
N GLN A 332 -8.82 9.53 21.04
CA GLN A 332 -9.18 10.95 20.93
C GLN A 332 -8.23 11.79 21.80
N LYS A 333 -7.73 12.88 21.24
CA LYS A 333 -6.91 13.86 21.97
C LYS A 333 -7.71 14.56 23.05
N LEU A 334 -7.01 14.94 24.12
CA LEU A 334 -7.58 15.57 25.29
C LEU A 334 -7.16 17.03 25.44
N GLU A 335 -7.12 17.82 24.37
CA GLU A 335 -6.68 19.23 24.40
C GLU A 335 -7.68 20.14 25.12
N ASN A 336 -8.97 19.79 25.07
CA ASN A 336 -10.05 20.57 25.66
C ASN A 336 -10.08 20.43 27.21
N PRO A 337 -9.94 21.53 27.99
CA PRO A 337 -9.96 21.47 29.45
C PRO A 337 -11.26 20.94 30.06
N ALA A 338 -12.41 21.22 29.45
CA ALA A 338 -13.71 20.74 29.94
C ALA A 338 -13.84 19.22 29.75
N LEU A 339 -13.33 18.68 28.64
CA LEU A 339 -13.27 17.23 28.40
C LEU A 339 -12.40 16.53 29.47
N ARG A 340 -11.21 17.07 29.76
CA ARG A 340 -10.34 16.53 30.82
C ARG A 340 -11.00 16.59 32.20
N ALA A 341 -11.62 17.72 32.55
CA ALA A 341 -12.32 17.89 33.82
C ALA A 341 -13.48 16.89 33.97
N CYS A 342 -14.26 16.68 32.90
CA CYS A 342 -15.34 15.69 32.87
C CYS A 342 -14.83 14.26 33.11
N LEU A 343 -13.67 13.91 32.52
CA LEU A 343 -13.02 12.62 32.69
C LEU A 343 -12.19 12.51 33.98
N LYS A 344 -12.16 13.56 34.81
CA LYS A 344 -11.38 13.68 36.05
C LYS A 344 -9.86 13.53 35.83
N VAL A 345 -9.37 13.93 34.66
CA VAL A 345 -7.93 13.99 34.37
C VAL A 345 -7.38 15.31 34.90
N GLN A 346 -6.53 15.25 35.93
CA GLN A 346 -6.05 16.43 36.64
C GLN A 346 -4.91 17.16 35.92
N SER A 347 -4.11 16.43 35.13
CA SER A 347 -2.96 16.95 34.38
C SER A 347 -3.30 17.19 32.91
N ASN A 348 -2.36 17.81 32.17
CA ASN A 348 -2.49 18.01 30.72
C ASN A 348 -1.93 16.81 29.93
N GLU A 349 -2.40 15.61 30.27
CA GLU A 349 -1.85 14.34 29.82
C GLU A 349 -2.95 13.39 29.34
N GLY A 350 -2.55 12.41 28.56
CA GLY A 350 -3.31 11.26 28.15
C GLY A 350 -4.21 11.42 26.93
N VAL A 351 -4.67 10.28 26.43
CA VAL A 351 -5.59 10.17 25.29
C VAL A 351 -6.77 9.28 25.65
N LEU A 352 -7.95 9.65 25.18
CA LEU A 352 -9.20 8.93 25.45
C LEU A 352 -9.36 7.75 24.48
N VAL A 353 -9.65 6.57 25.02
CA VAL A 353 -10.03 5.39 24.24
C VAL A 353 -11.46 5.54 23.76
N ARG A 354 -11.62 5.64 22.43
CA ARG A 354 -12.92 5.76 21.75
C ARG A 354 -13.53 4.44 21.38
N ARG A 355 -12.69 3.49 20.98
CA ARG A 355 -13.08 2.16 20.51
C ARG A 355 -11.90 1.22 20.70
N VAL A 356 -12.19 -0.06 20.92
CA VAL A 356 -11.20 -1.12 21.03
C VAL A 356 -11.49 -2.16 19.96
N GLU A 357 -10.45 -2.65 19.28
CA GLU A 357 -10.59 -3.67 18.24
C GLU A 357 -10.92 -5.03 18.87
N PRO A 358 -12.01 -5.70 18.47
CA PRO A 358 -12.44 -6.96 19.11
C PRO A 358 -11.39 -8.07 19.08
N THR A 359 -10.57 -8.12 18.04
CA THR A 359 -9.50 -9.10 17.83
C THR A 359 -8.21 -8.80 18.56
N SER A 360 -8.10 -7.63 19.22
CA SER A 360 -6.92 -7.25 19.99
C SER A 360 -7.01 -7.69 21.45
N ASP A 361 -5.88 -7.94 22.10
CA ASP A 361 -5.85 -8.25 23.55
C ASP A 361 -6.35 -7.08 24.40
N ALA A 362 -6.23 -5.84 23.88
CA ALA A 362 -6.77 -4.65 24.50
C ALA A 362 -8.29 -4.77 24.77
N ASN A 363 -9.05 -5.52 23.98
CA ASN A 363 -10.50 -5.70 24.18
C ASN A 363 -10.83 -6.43 25.50
N ASN A 364 -9.89 -7.24 26.02
CA ASN A 364 -10.06 -7.93 27.30
C ASN A 364 -9.76 -7.03 28.51
N VAL A 365 -9.14 -5.87 28.27
CA VAL A 365 -8.46 -5.07 29.30
C VAL A 365 -8.95 -3.63 29.34
N LEU A 366 -8.91 -2.94 28.21
CA LEU A 366 -9.33 -1.55 28.02
C LEU A 366 -10.83 -1.47 27.71
N LYS A 367 -11.39 -0.30 27.99
CA LYS A 367 -12.79 0.02 27.75
C LYS A 367 -12.91 1.39 27.11
N GLU A 368 -13.99 1.58 26.36
CA GLU A 368 -14.37 2.92 25.91
C GLU A 368 -14.54 3.84 27.13
N GLY A 369 -13.96 5.04 27.05
CA GLY A 369 -13.95 5.99 28.16
C GLY A 369 -12.68 5.96 29.02
N ASP A 370 -11.82 4.94 28.88
CA ASP A 370 -10.51 4.94 29.55
C ASP A 370 -9.60 6.02 28.98
N VAL A 371 -8.76 6.61 29.83
CA VAL A 371 -7.71 7.55 29.39
C VAL A 371 -6.35 6.91 29.57
N ILE A 372 -5.62 6.67 28.49
CA ILE A 372 -4.24 6.17 28.52
C ILE A 372 -3.32 7.35 28.87
N VAL A 373 -2.64 7.27 30.01
CA VAL A 373 -1.75 8.33 30.52
C VAL A 373 -0.27 7.95 30.47
N SER A 374 0.05 6.65 30.40
CA SER A 374 1.44 6.19 30.19
C SER A 374 1.51 4.85 29.46
N PHE A 375 2.65 4.61 28.80
CA PHE A 375 3.02 3.35 28.17
C PHE A 375 4.45 3.01 28.55
N ASP A 376 4.68 1.84 29.16
CA ASP A 376 5.96 1.42 29.74
C ASP A 376 6.63 2.54 30.56
N ASP A 377 5.85 3.12 31.48
CA ASP A 377 6.21 4.26 32.34
C ASP A 377 6.54 5.58 31.60
N VAL A 378 6.45 5.62 30.27
CA VAL A 378 6.56 6.86 29.48
C VAL A 378 5.22 7.59 29.46
N ARG A 379 5.18 8.83 29.94
CA ARG A 379 3.94 9.64 29.96
C ARG A 379 3.49 10.06 28.57
N VAL A 380 2.20 9.90 28.31
CA VAL A 380 1.52 10.33 27.09
C VAL A 380 0.91 11.71 27.32
N GLY A 381 1.22 12.67 26.47
CA GLY A 381 0.63 14.02 26.52
C GLY A 381 -0.80 14.05 25.97
N CYS A 382 -1.53 15.14 26.23
CA CYS A 382 -2.90 15.36 25.74
C CYS A 382 -3.06 15.28 24.20
N GLU A 383 -1.98 15.57 23.47
CA GLU A 383 -1.88 15.47 22.00
C GLU A 383 -1.66 14.05 21.48
N GLY A 384 -1.48 13.06 22.36
CA GLY A 384 -1.05 11.72 21.97
C GLY A 384 0.43 11.65 21.61
N THR A 385 1.26 12.54 22.15
CA THR A 385 2.72 12.54 21.96
C THR A 385 3.47 12.11 23.20
N VAL A 386 4.66 11.54 23.02
CA VAL A 386 5.59 11.13 24.08
C VAL A 386 6.95 11.82 23.90
N PRO A 387 7.78 11.94 24.97
CA PRO A 387 9.18 12.34 24.82
C PRO A 387 9.92 11.39 23.87
N PHE A 388 10.71 11.94 22.95
CA PHE A 388 11.44 11.16 21.95
C PHE A 388 12.96 11.27 22.13
N ARG A 389 13.47 12.49 22.02
CA ARG A 389 14.87 12.87 22.24
C ARG A 389 14.90 14.07 23.18
N SER A 390 16.09 14.63 23.42
CA SER A 390 16.33 15.70 24.40
C SER A 390 15.23 16.75 24.47
N ASN A 391 14.84 17.34 23.33
CA ASN A 391 13.82 18.38 23.25
C ASN A 391 12.72 18.08 22.21
N GLU A 392 12.59 16.82 21.79
CA GLU A 392 11.65 16.42 20.73
C GLU A 392 10.52 15.55 21.29
N ARG A 393 9.34 15.69 20.70
CA ARG A 393 8.18 14.84 20.98
C ARG A 393 7.78 14.10 19.71
N ILE A 394 7.33 12.87 19.87
CA ILE A 394 6.86 12.03 18.77
C ILE A 394 5.49 11.45 19.09
N ALA A 395 4.73 11.04 18.07
CA ALA A 395 3.48 10.31 18.28
C ALA A 395 3.71 9.08 19.16
N PHE A 396 2.83 8.86 20.13
CA PHE A 396 2.87 7.73 21.05
C PHE A 396 2.96 6.37 20.31
N HIS A 397 2.37 6.27 19.12
CA HIS A 397 2.44 5.10 18.26
C HIS A 397 3.87 4.59 18.02
N PHE A 398 4.86 5.49 18.01
CA PHE A 398 6.27 5.13 17.91
C PHE A 398 6.72 4.12 18.98
N LEU A 399 6.27 4.25 20.23
CA LEU A 399 6.65 3.29 21.29
C LEU A 399 6.07 1.90 21.04
N ILE A 400 4.87 1.84 20.46
CA ILE A 400 4.21 0.58 20.11
C ILE A 400 4.98 -0.10 18.97
N SER A 401 5.32 0.65 17.91
CA SER A 401 6.04 0.10 16.74
C SER A 401 7.46 -0.38 17.05
N GLN A 402 8.05 0.03 18.18
CA GLN A 402 9.38 -0.46 18.60
C GLN A 402 9.33 -1.85 19.25
N LYS A 403 8.13 -2.37 19.57
CA LYS A 403 7.90 -3.70 20.14
C LYS A 403 7.78 -4.76 19.04
N PHE A 404 7.90 -6.03 19.41
CA PHE A 404 7.67 -7.18 18.53
C PHE A 404 6.30 -7.80 18.79
N ALA A 405 5.78 -8.55 17.80
CA ALA A 405 4.57 -9.34 17.98
C ALA A 405 4.70 -10.31 19.17
N GLY A 406 3.72 -10.32 20.06
CA GLY A 406 3.71 -11.10 21.29
C GLY A 406 4.37 -10.41 22.50
N ASP A 407 5.00 -9.24 22.32
CA ASP A 407 5.52 -8.48 23.45
C ASP A 407 4.38 -7.99 24.36
N THR A 408 4.66 -7.91 25.66
CA THR A 408 3.76 -7.28 26.63
C THR A 408 4.16 -5.84 26.87
N ALA A 409 3.18 -4.94 26.93
CA ALA A 409 3.35 -3.54 27.34
C ALA A 409 2.52 -3.24 28.59
N GLU A 410 3.04 -2.37 29.45
CA GLU A 410 2.34 -1.87 30.63
C GLU A 410 1.73 -0.49 30.34
N LEU A 411 0.41 -0.37 30.50
CA LEU A 411 -0.29 0.90 30.37
C LEU A 411 -0.68 1.45 31.74
N GLY A 412 -0.44 2.74 31.94
CA GLY A 412 -1.11 3.51 32.98
C GLY A 412 -2.38 4.11 32.40
N ILE A 413 -3.53 3.83 33.01
CA ILE A 413 -4.82 4.34 32.57
C ILE A 413 -5.56 5.04 33.72
N ILE A 414 -6.46 5.96 33.37
CA ILE A 414 -7.46 6.51 34.27
C ILE A 414 -8.81 5.96 33.85
N ARG A 415 -9.51 5.31 34.79
CA ARG A 415 -10.86 4.76 34.61
C ARG A 415 -11.76 5.28 35.72
N ALA A 416 -12.86 5.93 35.35
CA ALA A 416 -13.79 6.58 36.30
C ALA A 416 -13.14 7.62 37.25
N GLY A 417 -11.94 8.12 36.90
CA GLY A 417 -11.13 9.05 37.70
C GLY A 417 -10.08 8.39 38.60
N GLU A 418 -9.98 7.06 38.58
CA GLU A 418 -8.96 6.32 39.34
C GLU A 418 -7.83 5.88 38.43
N PHE A 419 -6.59 6.07 38.88
CA PHE A 419 -5.41 5.59 38.17
C PHE A 419 -5.21 4.10 38.43
N MET A 420 -4.92 3.33 37.38
CA MET A 420 -4.55 1.93 37.47
C MET A 420 -3.53 1.55 36.40
N LYS A 421 -2.74 0.51 36.69
CA LYS A 421 -1.81 -0.10 35.74
C LYS A 421 -2.42 -1.36 35.16
N THR A 422 -2.19 -1.60 33.88
CA THR A 422 -2.65 -2.80 33.20
C THR A 422 -1.61 -3.30 32.20
N LYS A 423 -1.67 -4.58 31.84
CA LYS A 423 -0.75 -5.20 30.88
C LYS A 423 -1.53 -5.72 29.69
N ILE A 424 -0.97 -5.54 28.50
CA ILE A 424 -1.58 -5.94 27.23
C ILE A 424 -0.52 -6.58 26.35
N ILE A 425 -0.90 -7.65 25.67
CA ILE A 425 -0.09 -8.31 24.64
C ILE A 425 -0.32 -7.60 23.31
N LEU A 426 0.77 -7.18 22.67
CA LEU A 426 0.73 -6.46 21.40
C LEU A 426 0.89 -7.44 20.24
N ASN A 427 -0.01 -7.37 19.27
CA ASN A 427 0.00 -8.19 18.06
C ASN A 427 -0.22 -7.31 16.83
N PRO A 428 0.18 -7.77 15.63
CA PRO A 428 -0.14 -7.10 14.38
C PRO A 428 -1.65 -6.94 14.21
N ARG A 429 -2.04 -5.88 13.53
CA ARG A 429 -3.45 -5.55 13.29
C ARG A 429 -4.13 -6.63 12.44
N VAL A 430 -5.37 -6.98 12.79
CA VAL A 430 -6.20 -7.89 11.99
C VAL A 430 -7.12 -7.05 11.11
N HIS A 431 -6.78 -6.95 9.83
CA HIS A 431 -7.59 -6.22 8.86
C HIS A 431 -8.77 -7.07 8.36
N LEU A 432 -9.99 -6.53 8.44
CA LEU A 432 -11.18 -7.17 7.88
C LEU A 432 -11.14 -7.15 6.33
N VAL A 433 -10.71 -6.03 5.77
CA VAL A 433 -10.38 -5.88 4.34
C VAL A 433 -8.87 -5.68 4.26
N PRO A 434 -8.11 -6.67 3.78
CA PRO A 434 -6.65 -6.60 3.78
C PRO A 434 -6.12 -5.71 2.65
N PHE A 435 -5.03 -4.99 2.94
CA PHE A 435 -4.30 -4.14 1.98
C PHE A 435 -3.40 -4.94 1.04
N HIS A 436 -3.04 -6.16 1.45
CA HIS A 436 -2.22 -7.08 0.66
C HIS A 436 -2.73 -8.50 0.84
N ILE A 437 -2.60 -9.32 -0.19
CA ILE A 437 -2.92 -10.75 -0.11
C ILE A 437 -1.63 -11.55 0.05
N ASP A 438 -1.56 -12.31 1.14
CA ASP A 438 -0.43 -13.18 1.42
C ASP A 438 -0.43 -14.37 0.46
N GLY A 439 0.71 -14.64 -0.19
CA GLY A 439 0.95 -15.96 -0.81
C GLY A 439 0.43 -16.17 -2.23
N GLY A 440 0.12 -15.11 -3.00
CA GLY A 440 -0.05 -15.22 -4.45
C GLY A 440 -1.46 -14.89 -4.95
N GLN A 441 -2.23 -15.92 -5.33
CA GLN A 441 -3.57 -15.73 -5.93
C GLN A 441 -4.66 -15.50 -4.87
N PRO A 442 -5.60 -14.57 -5.11
CA PRO A 442 -6.80 -14.42 -4.29
C PRO A 442 -7.66 -15.69 -4.26
N SER A 443 -8.27 -15.96 -3.12
CA SER A 443 -9.21 -17.07 -2.98
C SER A 443 -10.48 -16.81 -3.78
N TYR A 444 -11.01 -17.81 -4.46
CA TYR A 444 -12.29 -17.69 -5.16
C TYR A 444 -13.06 -19.01 -5.19
N LEU A 445 -14.38 -18.91 -5.32
CA LEU A 445 -15.31 -20.03 -5.43
C LEU A 445 -16.40 -19.72 -6.46
N ILE A 446 -16.63 -20.62 -7.41
CA ILE A 446 -17.66 -20.50 -8.45
C ILE A 446 -18.74 -21.54 -8.22
N ILE A 447 -19.99 -21.10 -8.12
CA ILE A 447 -21.15 -21.99 -7.95
C ILE A 447 -22.21 -21.61 -8.97
N ALA A 448 -22.46 -22.47 -9.96
CA ALA A 448 -23.45 -22.20 -11.01
C ALA A 448 -23.25 -20.81 -11.66
N GLY A 449 -21.99 -20.43 -11.87
CA GLY A 449 -21.61 -19.15 -12.47
C GLY A 449 -21.53 -17.97 -11.49
N LEU A 450 -22.04 -18.08 -10.26
CA LEU A 450 -21.84 -17.05 -9.24
C LEU A 450 -20.39 -17.10 -8.74
N VAL A 451 -19.64 -16.00 -8.91
CA VAL A 451 -18.23 -15.90 -8.54
C VAL A 451 -18.07 -15.22 -7.19
N PHE A 452 -17.63 -15.96 -6.19
CA PHE A 452 -17.37 -15.45 -4.85
C PHE A 452 -15.89 -15.21 -4.60
N THR A 453 -15.55 -14.09 -3.97
CA THR A 453 -14.18 -13.72 -3.57
C THR A 453 -14.20 -12.90 -2.27
N PRO A 454 -13.18 -12.94 -1.41
CA PRO A 454 -13.05 -11.99 -0.30
C PRO A 454 -12.78 -10.58 -0.82
N LEU A 455 -13.43 -9.58 -0.23
CA LEU A 455 -13.12 -8.18 -0.49
C LEU A 455 -11.71 -7.84 0.02
N SER A 456 -10.91 -7.17 -0.81
CA SER A 456 -9.55 -6.71 -0.49
C SER A 456 -9.33 -5.32 -1.11
N GLU A 457 -8.35 -4.56 -0.61
CA GLU A 457 -8.02 -3.26 -1.20
C GLU A 457 -7.54 -3.37 -2.66
N PRO A 458 -6.69 -4.35 -3.04
CA PRO A 458 -6.31 -4.51 -4.44
C PRO A 458 -7.49 -4.75 -5.39
N LEU A 459 -8.53 -5.45 -4.92
CA LEU A 459 -9.76 -5.64 -5.70
C LEU A 459 -10.56 -4.34 -5.86
N ILE A 460 -10.66 -3.54 -4.79
CA ILE A 460 -11.33 -2.24 -4.83
C ILE A 460 -10.61 -1.29 -5.81
N GLU A 461 -9.28 -1.28 -5.76
CA GLU A 461 -8.43 -0.47 -6.64
C GLU A 461 -8.54 -0.89 -8.11
N GLU A 462 -8.55 -2.20 -8.42
CA GLU A 462 -8.65 -2.72 -9.79
C GLU A 462 -10.01 -2.40 -10.44
N GLU A 463 -11.10 -2.56 -9.69
CA GLU A 463 -12.46 -2.28 -10.18
C GLU A 463 -12.82 -0.78 -10.19
N CYS A 464 -11.98 0.09 -9.61
CA CYS A 464 -12.25 1.51 -9.34
C CYS A 464 -13.42 1.76 -8.37
N GLU A 465 -13.28 2.73 -7.47
CA GLU A 465 -14.27 3.01 -6.41
C GLU A 465 -15.70 3.28 -6.93
N ASP A 466 -15.83 3.86 -8.13
CA ASP A 466 -17.13 4.19 -8.75
C ASP A 466 -18.03 2.97 -9.03
N ASN A 467 -17.44 1.78 -9.17
CA ASN A 467 -18.16 0.52 -9.43
C ASN A 467 -18.67 -0.16 -8.15
N TRP A 468 -18.38 0.41 -6.97
CA TRP A 468 -18.76 -0.15 -5.68
C TRP A 468 -19.92 0.59 -5.05
N GLY A 469 -20.84 -0.15 -4.43
CA GLY A 469 -21.88 0.46 -3.60
C GLY A 469 -21.30 1.15 -2.38
N LEU A 470 -21.78 2.37 -2.07
CA LEU A 470 -21.35 3.17 -0.91
C LEU A 470 -21.37 2.39 0.41
N LYS A 471 -22.34 1.48 0.59
CA LYS A 471 -22.45 0.62 1.78
C LYS A 471 -21.22 -0.30 1.93
N LEU A 472 -20.79 -0.92 0.84
CA LEU A 472 -19.68 -1.86 0.84
C LEU A 472 -18.35 -1.14 1.03
N LEU A 473 -18.16 0.02 0.38
CA LEU A 473 -17.00 0.89 0.61
C LEU A 473 -16.93 1.37 2.06
N ALA A 474 -18.05 1.81 2.63
CA ALA A 474 -18.07 2.26 4.02
C ALA A 474 -17.76 1.10 4.99
N LYS A 475 -18.21 -0.12 4.71
CA LYS A 475 -17.78 -1.31 5.47
C LYS A 475 -16.27 -1.52 5.34
N ALA A 476 -15.71 -1.46 4.13
CA ALA A 476 -14.28 -1.64 3.91
C ALA A 476 -13.43 -0.63 4.71
N ARG A 477 -13.87 0.63 4.79
CA ARG A 477 -13.13 1.71 5.47
C ARG A 477 -13.31 1.74 6.99
N TYR A 478 -14.49 1.39 7.52
CA TYR A 478 -14.83 1.64 8.93
C TYR A 478 -15.17 0.40 9.77
N SER A 479 -15.41 -0.76 9.13
CA SER A 479 -15.68 -1.99 9.88
C SER A 479 -14.40 -2.63 10.39
N LEU A 480 -14.49 -3.21 11.58
CA LEU A 480 -13.40 -3.95 12.21
C LEU A 480 -13.73 -5.44 12.19
N ALA A 481 -12.69 -6.27 12.13
CA ALA A 481 -12.85 -7.71 12.32
C ALA A 481 -13.37 -7.97 13.75
N ARG A 482 -14.38 -8.82 13.84
CA ARG A 482 -15.02 -9.24 15.10
C ARG A 482 -14.31 -10.45 15.68
N PHE A 483 -13.79 -11.31 14.82
CA PHE A 483 -12.97 -12.46 15.19
C PHE A 483 -11.86 -12.67 14.14
N LYS A 484 -10.83 -13.41 14.53
CA LYS A 484 -9.69 -13.68 13.66
C LYS A 484 -10.11 -14.53 12.46
N GLY A 485 -9.75 -14.10 11.26
CA GLY A 485 -10.10 -14.79 10.01
C GLY A 485 -11.52 -14.50 9.50
N GLU A 486 -12.21 -13.51 10.06
CA GLU A 486 -13.42 -12.94 9.43
C GLU A 486 -13.08 -12.30 8.09
N GLN A 487 -13.93 -12.50 7.08
CA GLN A 487 -13.81 -11.86 5.78
C GLN A 487 -15.17 -11.35 5.30
N LEU A 488 -15.17 -10.25 4.54
CA LEU A 488 -16.32 -9.84 3.74
C LEU A 488 -16.29 -10.64 2.43
N VAL A 489 -17.12 -11.69 2.34
CA VAL A 489 -17.26 -12.45 1.10
C VAL A 489 -18.25 -11.73 0.20
N ILE A 490 -17.85 -11.46 -1.03
CA ILE A 490 -18.70 -10.81 -2.04
C ILE A 490 -18.95 -11.75 -3.20
N LEU A 491 -20.08 -11.55 -3.89
CA LEU A 491 -20.29 -11.97 -5.26
C LEU A 491 -19.70 -10.87 -6.14
N SER A 492 -18.60 -11.16 -6.85
CA SER A 492 -17.98 -10.20 -7.76
C SER A 492 -18.81 -10.05 -9.04
N GLN A 493 -19.19 -11.17 -9.65
CA GLN A 493 -19.95 -11.22 -10.89
C GLN A 493 -20.69 -12.55 -11.06
N VAL A 494 -21.58 -12.61 -12.06
CA VAL A 494 -22.27 -13.83 -12.48
C VAL A 494 -21.92 -14.19 -13.93
N LEU A 495 -21.39 -15.39 -14.12
CA LEU A 495 -21.17 -16.01 -15.43
C LEU A 495 -22.50 -16.56 -15.95
N ALA A 496 -23.15 -15.82 -16.85
CA ALA A 496 -24.48 -16.13 -17.37
C ALA A 496 -24.58 -17.57 -17.89
N ASN A 497 -25.61 -18.29 -17.42
CA ASN A 497 -25.94 -19.66 -17.77
C ASN A 497 -27.43 -19.94 -17.47
N GLU A 498 -28.01 -20.96 -18.09
CA GLU A 498 -29.42 -21.33 -17.87
C GLU A 498 -29.77 -21.58 -16.38
N VAL A 499 -28.81 -22.04 -15.58
CA VAL A 499 -29.02 -22.31 -14.15
C VAL A 499 -29.16 -21.05 -13.29
N ASN A 500 -28.67 -19.89 -13.76
CA ASN A 500 -28.64 -18.64 -13.01
C ASN A 500 -29.46 -17.52 -13.66
N ILE A 501 -30.45 -17.88 -14.49
CA ILE A 501 -31.33 -16.93 -15.17
C ILE A 501 -31.98 -15.97 -14.17
N GLY A 502 -31.89 -14.67 -14.45
CA GLY A 502 -32.39 -13.58 -13.61
C GLY A 502 -31.37 -13.03 -12.60
N TYR A 503 -30.17 -13.62 -12.51
CA TYR A 503 -29.09 -13.18 -11.62
C TYR A 503 -27.90 -12.57 -12.37
N GLU A 504 -27.95 -12.45 -13.70
CA GLU A 504 -26.81 -12.16 -14.57
C GLU A 504 -26.19 -10.78 -14.29
N ASP A 505 -27.00 -9.79 -13.93
CA ASP A 505 -26.56 -8.42 -13.67
C ASP A 505 -26.09 -8.19 -12.22
N MET A 506 -26.03 -9.24 -11.40
CA MET A 506 -25.53 -9.13 -10.03
C MET A 506 -24.00 -9.06 -9.99
N GLY A 507 -23.48 -8.10 -9.22
CA GLY A 507 -22.05 -7.96 -8.96
C GLY A 507 -21.76 -7.04 -7.79
N ASN A 508 -20.55 -7.16 -7.24
CA ASN A 508 -20.04 -6.39 -6.10
C ASN A 508 -20.99 -6.32 -4.88
N GLN A 509 -21.67 -7.43 -4.57
CA GLN A 509 -22.59 -7.53 -3.42
C GLN A 509 -22.07 -8.48 -2.34
N GLN A 510 -22.18 -8.07 -1.07
CA GLN A 510 -21.80 -8.95 0.04
C GLN A 510 -22.81 -10.09 0.22
N VAL A 511 -22.32 -11.32 0.31
CA VAL A 511 -23.12 -12.48 0.73
C VAL A 511 -23.05 -12.62 2.26
N LEU A 512 -24.22 -12.67 2.91
CA LEU A 512 -24.33 -12.67 4.38
C LEU A 512 -24.62 -14.07 4.93
N LYS A 513 -25.50 -14.83 4.27
CA LYS A 513 -25.89 -16.16 4.70
C LYS A 513 -25.98 -17.15 3.55
N PHE A 514 -25.78 -18.41 3.89
CA PHE A 514 -26.05 -19.57 3.06
C PHE A 514 -27.00 -20.51 3.80
N ASN A 515 -28.15 -20.83 3.21
CA ASN A 515 -29.23 -21.63 3.83
C ASN A 515 -29.54 -21.20 5.29
N GLY A 516 -29.65 -19.89 5.53
CA GLY A 516 -29.90 -19.29 6.85
C GLY A 516 -28.69 -19.25 7.81
N THR A 517 -27.57 -19.87 7.45
CA THR A 517 -26.33 -19.87 8.26
C THR A 517 -25.45 -18.69 7.88
N ARG A 518 -24.99 -17.90 8.87
CA ARG A 518 -24.12 -16.74 8.64
C ARG A 518 -22.74 -17.16 8.14
N ILE A 519 -22.28 -16.53 7.07
CA ILE A 519 -20.95 -16.77 6.49
C ILE A 519 -19.90 -16.06 7.35
N LYS A 520 -18.80 -16.77 7.63
CA LYS A 520 -17.68 -16.26 8.45
C LYS A 520 -16.54 -15.76 7.56
N ASN A 521 -16.23 -16.53 6.51
CA ASN A 521 -15.22 -16.26 5.50
C ASN A 521 -15.45 -17.16 4.28
N ILE A 522 -14.65 -17.03 3.21
CA ILE A 522 -14.88 -17.78 1.97
C ILE A 522 -14.66 -19.29 2.15
N HIS A 523 -13.74 -19.70 3.02
CA HIS A 523 -13.51 -21.11 3.31
C HIS A 523 -14.69 -21.75 4.05
N HIS A 524 -15.34 -21.01 4.94
CA HIS A 524 -16.59 -21.42 5.57
C HIS A 524 -17.70 -21.56 4.53
N LEU A 525 -17.83 -20.61 3.59
CA LEU A 525 -18.80 -20.72 2.50
C LEU A 525 -18.58 -21.97 1.64
N ALA A 526 -17.33 -22.23 1.22
CA ALA A 526 -16.99 -23.43 0.46
C ALA A 526 -17.38 -24.71 1.22
N HIS A 527 -17.09 -24.78 2.52
CA HIS A 527 -17.45 -25.91 3.36
C HIS A 527 -18.97 -26.12 3.48
N LEU A 528 -19.73 -25.04 3.66
CA LEU A 528 -21.19 -25.10 3.75
C LEU A 528 -21.81 -25.63 2.45
N VAL A 529 -21.28 -25.18 1.31
CA VAL A 529 -21.73 -25.62 -0.02
C VAL A 529 -21.39 -27.09 -0.26
N ASP A 530 -20.15 -27.50 0.02
CA ASP A 530 -19.70 -28.89 -0.14
C ASP A 530 -20.48 -29.85 0.78
N SER A 531 -20.89 -29.39 1.96
CA SER A 531 -21.64 -30.18 2.94
C SER A 531 -23.16 -30.16 2.71
N CYS A 532 -23.65 -29.34 1.78
CA CYS A 532 -25.07 -29.09 1.60
C CYS A 532 -25.81 -30.30 1.03
N LYS A 533 -26.74 -30.85 1.83
CA LYS A 533 -27.61 -31.97 1.44
C LYS A 533 -29.00 -31.53 0.99
N ASP A 534 -29.32 -30.25 1.13
CA ASP A 534 -30.62 -29.70 0.76
C ASP A 534 -30.80 -29.66 -0.77
N LYS A 535 -32.07 -29.56 -1.19
CA LYS A 535 -32.42 -29.44 -2.61
C LYS A 535 -31.94 -28.11 -3.20
N TYR A 536 -32.03 -27.05 -2.41
CA TYR A 536 -31.76 -25.68 -2.85
C TYR A 536 -30.53 -25.11 -2.14
N LEU A 537 -29.77 -24.33 -2.90
CA LEU A 537 -28.68 -23.48 -2.42
C LEU A 537 -29.23 -22.05 -2.37
N CYS A 538 -29.44 -21.52 -1.16
CA CYS A 538 -30.01 -20.21 -0.92
C CYS A 538 -28.94 -19.26 -0.40
N PHE A 539 -28.59 -18.26 -1.20
CA PHE A 539 -27.66 -17.19 -0.84
C PHE A 539 -28.44 -15.93 -0.49
N GLU A 540 -28.28 -15.44 0.74
CA GLU A 540 -28.84 -14.17 1.19
C GLU A 540 -27.76 -13.11 1.13
N PHE A 541 -28.01 -12.05 0.36
CA PHE A 541 -27.12 -10.92 0.17
C PHE A 541 -27.52 -9.73 1.03
N GLU A 542 -26.72 -8.68 0.95
CA GLU A 542 -27.12 -7.35 1.41
C GLU A 542 -28.43 -6.89 0.72
N ASP A 543 -29.17 -5.99 1.36
CA ASP A 543 -30.46 -5.48 0.90
C ASP A 543 -31.58 -6.53 0.73
N SER A 544 -31.45 -7.65 1.46
CA SER A 544 -32.42 -8.76 1.47
C SER A 544 -32.64 -9.42 0.10
N TYR A 545 -31.69 -9.25 -0.82
CA TYR A 545 -31.70 -9.97 -2.08
C TYR A 545 -31.37 -11.45 -1.84
N VAL A 546 -32.08 -12.35 -2.52
CA VAL A 546 -31.91 -13.80 -2.34
C VAL A 546 -31.75 -14.47 -3.70
N ALA A 547 -30.65 -15.21 -3.88
CA ALA A 547 -30.46 -16.09 -5.03
C ALA A 547 -30.68 -17.55 -4.59
N VAL A 548 -31.52 -18.28 -5.32
CA VAL A 548 -31.85 -19.69 -5.04
C VAL A 548 -31.53 -20.54 -6.25
N LEU A 549 -30.72 -21.57 -6.06
CA LEU A 549 -30.28 -22.46 -7.12
C LEU A 549 -30.66 -23.92 -6.78
N ASP A 550 -31.08 -24.69 -7.77
CA ASP A 550 -31.30 -26.14 -7.61
C ASP A 550 -29.94 -26.85 -7.64
N ARG A 551 -29.62 -27.62 -6.59
CA ARG A 551 -28.30 -28.21 -6.41
C ARG A 551 -27.95 -29.23 -7.51
N GLU A 552 -28.93 -30.00 -8.00
CA GLU A 552 -28.67 -30.99 -9.06
C GLU A 552 -28.36 -30.30 -10.38
N ALA A 553 -29.09 -29.22 -10.69
CA ALA A 553 -28.82 -28.38 -11.85
C ALA A 553 -27.45 -27.69 -11.78
N VAL A 554 -27.06 -27.21 -10.59
CA VAL A 554 -25.73 -26.63 -10.34
C VAL A 554 -24.61 -27.63 -10.66
N ALA A 555 -24.74 -28.87 -10.15
CA ALA A 555 -23.76 -29.92 -10.39
C ALA A 555 -23.65 -30.29 -11.89
N ALA A 556 -24.78 -30.31 -12.60
CA ALA A 556 -24.82 -30.59 -14.03
C ALA A 556 -24.20 -29.45 -14.87
N ALA A 557 -24.39 -28.18 -14.47
CA ALA A 557 -23.93 -27.01 -15.21
C ALA A 557 -22.44 -26.68 -14.99
N SER A 558 -21.85 -27.06 -13.85
CA SER A 558 -20.48 -26.64 -13.45
C SER A 558 -19.44 -26.82 -14.56
N SER A 559 -19.32 -28.02 -15.14
CA SER A 559 -18.33 -28.29 -16.20
C SER A 559 -18.56 -27.47 -17.48
N SER A 560 -19.82 -27.19 -17.83
CA SER A 560 -20.14 -26.39 -19.02
C SER A 560 -19.73 -24.94 -18.83
N ILE A 561 -20.06 -24.35 -17.67
CA ILE A 561 -19.71 -22.95 -17.34
C ILE A 561 -18.20 -22.77 -17.34
N LEU A 562 -17.44 -23.65 -16.68
CA LEU A 562 -15.98 -23.53 -16.66
C LEU A 562 -15.37 -23.63 -18.06
N THR A 563 -15.91 -24.52 -18.91
CA THR A 563 -15.42 -24.70 -20.28
C THR A 563 -15.73 -23.48 -21.15
N ASP A 564 -16.97 -22.98 -21.10
CA ASP A 564 -17.45 -21.88 -21.94
C ASP A 564 -16.73 -20.57 -21.62
N TYR A 565 -16.42 -20.33 -20.34
CA TYR A 565 -15.71 -19.13 -19.86
C TYR A 565 -14.18 -19.33 -19.76
N GLY A 566 -13.66 -20.52 -20.11
CA GLY A 566 -12.22 -20.81 -20.12
C GLY A 566 -11.57 -20.79 -18.74
N ILE A 567 -12.31 -21.20 -17.70
CA ILE A 567 -11.86 -21.18 -16.31
C ILE A 567 -11.25 -22.54 -15.96
N PRO A 568 -10.01 -22.60 -15.44
CA PRO A 568 -9.34 -23.87 -15.18
C PRO A 568 -10.00 -24.74 -14.10
N LEU A 569 -10.50 -24.13 -13.03
CA LEU A 569 -11.05 -24.79 -11.85
C LEU A 569 -12.18 -23.94 -11.26
N GLU A 570 -13.15 -24.60 -10.60
CA GLU A 570 -14.26 -23.90 -9.91
C GLU A 570 -13.82 -23.15 -8.64
N ARG A 571 -12.64 -23.44 -8.10
CA ARG A 571 -12.17 -22.86 -6.83
C ARG A 571 -10.65 -22.71 -6.81
N SER A 572 -10.18 -21.78 -6.00
CA SER A 572 -8.75 -21.63 -5.71
C SER A 572 -8.20 -22.79 -4.87
N SER A 573 -6.90 -23.06 -5.00
CA SER A 573 -6.28 -24.26 -4.42
C SER A 573 -6.31 -24.34 -2.87
N ASP A 574 -6.42 -23.19 -2.20
CA ASP A 574 -6.53 -23.08 -0.75
C ASP A 574 -7.87 -23.60 -0.22
N LEU A 575 -8.96 -23.49 -1.00
CA LEU A 575 -10.30 -23.96 -0.63
C LEU A 575 -10.50 -25.47 -0.82
N SER A 576 -9.50 -26.17 -1.37
CA SER A 576 -9.49 -27.63 -1.45
C SER A 576 -9.08 -28.30 -0.13
N LYS A 577 -8.56 -27.51 0.83
CA LYS A 577 -8.18 -28.00 2.15
C LYS A 577 -9.44 -28.18 3.03
N PRO A 578 -9.41 -29.10 4.02
CA PRO A 578 -10.53 -29.23 4.94
C PRO A 578 -10.69 -27.97 5.79
N TYR A 579 -11.94 -27.52 5.96
CA TYR A 579 -12.24 -26.37 6.81
C TYR A 579 -11.98 -26.71 8.27
N VAL A 580 -11.30 -25.81 8.96
CA VAL A 580 -11.06 -25.88 10.40
C VAL A 580 -11.84 -24.75 11.05
N ASP A 581 -12.90 -25.09 11.78
CA ASP A 581 -13.58 -24.12 12.63
C ASP A 581 -12.67 -23.83 13.82
N THR A 582 -12.19 -22.60 13.93
CA THR A 582 -11.34 -22.18 15.06
C THR A 582 -12.28 -21.76 16.19
N PRO A 583 -12.28 -22.46 17.34
CA PRO A 583 -13.28 -22.27 18.40
C PRO A 583 -13.16 -20.94 19.18
N GLU A 584 -12.28 -20.02 18.81
CA GLU A 584 -12.10 -18.73 19.50
C GLU A 584 -13.21 -17.70 19.20
N GLY A 585 -14.16 -18.01 18.31
CA GLY A 585 -15.17 -17.05 17.82
C GLY A 585 -16.58 -17.17 18.42
N ASP A 586 -16.92 -18.25 19.14
CA ASP A 586 -18.27 -18.48 19.64
C ASP A 586 -18.40 -18.12 21.13
N GLN A 587 -18.15 -16.86 21.49
CA GLN A 587 -18.72 -16.31 22.71
C GLN A 587 -20.07 -15.66 22.34
N PRO A 588 -21.21 -16.16 22.84
CA PRO A 588 -22.50 -15.52 22.64
C PRO A 588 -22.56 -14.28 23.52
N SER A 589 -21.92 -13.19 23.11
CA SER A 589 -22.30 -11.89 23.64
C SER A 589 -23.71 -11.63 23.09
N GLY A 590 -24.74 -11.77 23.93
CA GLY A 590 -26.15 -11.47 23.62
C GLY A 590 -26.43 -9.99 23.33
N LYS A 591 -25.42 -9.26 22.87
CA LYS A 591 -25.56 -8.01 22.15
C LYS A 591 -25.37 -8.37 20.68
N GLU A 592 -26.47 -8.33 19.92
CA GLU A 592 -26.34 -7.89 18.53
C GLU A 592 -25.53 -6.59 18.60
N TYR A 593 -24.25 -6.64 18.23
CA TYR A 593 -23.55 -5.45 17.79
C TYR A 593 -24.23 -5.04 16.47
N SER A 594 -25.42 -4.47 16.62
CA SER A 594 -25.91 -3.46 15.71
C SER A 594 -24.83 -2.40 15.67
N ASP A 595 -24.56 -1.97 14.45
CA ASP A 595 -23.83 -0.77 14.11
C ASP A 595 -22.31 -0.94 13.96
N SER A 596 -21.95 -1.55 12.82
CA SER A 596 -21.14 -0.76 11.86
C SER A 596 -21.71 0.67 11.81
N PRO A 597 -20.92 1.75 11.71
CA PRO A 597 -21.48 3.09 11.45
C PRO A 597 -22.29 3.18 10.14
N VAL A 598 -22.39 2.05 9.42
CA VAL A 598 -23.38 1.79 8.40
C VAL A 598 -24.19 0.56 8.80
N SER A 599 -25.16 0.74 9.69
CA SER A 599 -26.34 -0.12 9.68
C SER A 599 -27.35 0.43 8.68
N ASN A 600 -28.19 -0.43 8.12
CA ASN A 600 -29.24 -0.04 7.18
C ASN A 600 -30.25 0.99 7.74
N TYR A 601 -30.15 1.33 9.02
CA TYR A 601 -30.95 2.37 9.67
C TYR A 601 -30.31 3.77 9.65
N GLU A 602 -29.00 3.90 9.45
CA GLU A 602 -28.31 5.20 9.57
C GLU A 602 -28.15 5.95 8.25
N ILE A 603 -28.14 5.26 7.11
CA ILE A 603 -28.21 5.90 5.78
C ILE A 603 -29.63 5.73 5.24
N GLY A 604 -30.55 6.54 5.80
CA GLY A 604 -31.87 6.72 5.19
C GLY A 604 -31.76 7.33 3.79
N PHE A 605 -32.87 7.33 3.04
CA PHE A 605 -32.95 7.90 1.68
C PHE A 605 -32.38 9.34 1.58
N ASP A 606 -32.46 10.12 2.66
CA ASP A 606 -31.91 11.48 2.73
C ASP A 606 -30.37 11.54 2.87
N GLY A 607 -29.73 10.49 3.41
CA GLY A 607 -28.26 10.40 3.50
C GLY A 607 -27.59 10.09 2.16
N LEU A 608 -28.31 9.44 1.25
CA LEU A 608 -27.90 9.16 -0.13
C LEU A 608 -28.00 10.37 -1.06
N LEU A 609 -28.70 11.43 -0.65
CA LEU A 609 -28.81 12.69 -1.42
C LEU A 609 -27.71 13.70 -1.06
N TRP A 610 -26.92 13.43 -0.02
CA TRP A 610 -25.86 14.31 0.49
C TRP A 610 -24.45 13.84 0.08
N ALA A 611 -24.27 12.55 -0.17
CA ALA A 611 -23.08 11.97 -0.81
C ALA A 611 -23.22 12.04 -2.32
#